data_AF-A0A0C9YA79-F1
#
_entry.id   AF-A0A0C9YA79-F1
#
_cell.length_a   1.000
_cell.length_b   1.000
_cell.length_c   1.000
_cell.angle_alpha   90.00
_cell.angle_beta   90.00
_cell.angle_gamma   90.00
#
_symmetry.space_group_name_H-M   'P 1'
#
loop_
_entity.id
_entity.type
_entity.pdbx_description
1 polymer ?
#
loop_
_entity_poly.entity_id
_entity_poly.type
_entity_poly.pdbx_seq_one_letter_code
_entity_poly.pdbx_strand_id
1 'polypeptide(L)'
;ILRTCDAVVSGSTALRLLLPEIGTPWTPKDLDIYVPLATSRLLLNRLQYEGYTIHSQIQTDVVNYTYSHVHGVVVLSKGQSKIDVVISRTSTALSPIFQFHSTAVMNFVSADTIFCSYPKLTLRRLSMVN
;
A
#
# COMPACT_ATOMS: atom_id res chain seq x y z
N ILE A 1 2.34 13.42 -6.22
CA ILE A 1 1.43 12.30 -6.51
C ILE A 1 0.62 11.91 -5.27
N LEU A 2 1.27 11.46 -4.18
CA LEU A 2 0.55 11.00 -2.97
C LEU A 2 -0.46 12.02 -2.43
N ARG A 3 -0.03 13.28 -2.17
CA ARG A 3 -0.92 14.36 -1.69
C ARG A 3 -2.10 14.61 -2.63
N THR A 4 -1.85 14.70 -3.92
CA THR A 4 -2.86 15.04 -4.93
C THR A 4 -3.91 13.94 -5.11
N CYS A 5 -3.56 12.71 -4.78
CA CYS A 5 -4.45 11.55 -4.92
C CYS A 5 -4.99 11.05 -3.58
N ASP A 6 -4.71 11.72 -2.46
CA ASP A 6 -4.97 11.20 -1.10
C ASP A 6 -4.46 9.76 -0.91
N ALA A 7 -3.32 9.45 -1.54
CA ALA A 7 -2.73 8.12 -1.55
C ALA A 7 -1.62 8.00 -0.49
N VAL A 8 -1.38 6.78 -0.03
CA VAL A 8 -0.31 6.44 0.90
C VAL A 8 0.47 5.22 0.40
N VAL A 9 1.73 5.12 0.80
CA VAL A 9 2.54 3.90 0.64
C VAL A 9 2.40 3.06 1.89
N SER A 10 2.25 1.74 1.76
CA SER A 10 2.15 0.82 2.90
C SER A 10 3.06 -0.40 2.69
N GLY A 11 2.78 -1.50 3.39
CA GLY A 11 3.42 -2.78 3.16
C GLY A 11 4.90 -2.79 3.55
N SER A 12 5.69 -3.55 2.80
CA SER A 12 7.10 -3.77 3.12
C SER A 12 7.95 -2.51 2.99
N THR A 13 7.61 -1.60 2.06
CA THR A 13 8.29 -0.31 1.90
C THR A 13 8.12 0.58 3.13
N ALA A 14 6.89 0.72 3.64
CA ALA A 14 6.63 1.51 4.84
C ALA A 14 7.29 0.89 6.08
N LEU A 15 7.25 -0.43 6.22
CA LEU A 15 7.94 -1.14 7.30
C LEU A 15 9.45 -0.94 7.25
N ARG A 16 10.06 -1.00 6.05
CA ARG A 16 11.51 -0.82 5.88
C ARG A 16 11.99 0.53 6.40
N LEU A 17 11.23 1.59 6.16
CA LEU A 17 11.55 2.96 6.61
C LEU A 17 11.53 3.10 8.14
N LEU A 18 10.78 2.25 8.84
CA LEU A 18 10.66 2.27 10.29
C LEU A 18 11.72 1.43 11.02
N LEU A 19 12.45 0.57 10.31
CA LEU A 19 13.41 -0.36 10.90
C LEU A 19 14.86 0.09 10.68
N PRO A 20 15.76 -0.15 11.64
CA PRO A 20 17.17 0.18 11.49
C PRO A 20 17.82 -0.73 10.45
N GLU A 21 18.69 -0.18 9.59
CA GLU A 21 19.40 -0.96 8.57
C GLU A 21 20.18 -2.15 9.17
N ILE A 22 20.79 -1.93 10.33
CA ILE A 22 21.54 -2.96 11.06
C ILE A 22 20.58 -4.03 11.60
N GLY A 23 20.76 -5.25 11.08
CA GLY A 23 19.96 -6.42 11.45
C GLY A 23 18.63 -6.53 10.69
N THR A 24 18.44 -5.75 9.61
CA THR A 24 17.35 -5.95 8.65
C THR A 24 17.86 -5.84 7.20
N PRO A 25 18.64 -6.82 6.71
CA PRO A 25 19.34 -6.73 5.41
C PRO A 25 18.43 -6.98 4.18
N TRP A 26 17.11 -6.99 4.36
CA TRP A 26 16.16 -7.21 3.29
C TRP A 26 15.76 -5.89 2.62
N THR A 27 15.41 -5.97 1.34
CA THR A 27 14.88 -4.86 0.57
C THR A 27 13.44 -5.17 0.13
N PRO A 28 12.53 -4.18 0.14
CA PRO A 28 11.21 -4.30 -0.49
C PRO A 28 11.34 -4.72 -1.95
N LYS A 29 10.49 -5.64 -2.40
CA LYS A 29 10.49 -6.15 -3.79
C LYS A 29 9.53 -5.37 -4.69
N ASP A 30 8.47 -4.85 -4.10
CA ASP A 30 7.42 -4.06 -4.73
C ASP A 30 7.05 -2.86 -3.87
N LEU A 31 6.29 -1.95 -4.48
CA LEU A 31 5.74 -0.76 -3.85
C LEU A 31 4.21 -0.88 -3.77
N ASP A 32 3.69 -0.94 -2.56
CA ASP A 32 2.25 -0.96 -2.32
C ASP A 32 1.71 0.46 -2.14
N ILE A 33 0.86 0.93 -3.06
CA ILE A 33 0.20 2.24 -2.97
C ILE A 33 -1.30 2.05 -2.71
N TYR A 34 -1.81 2.68 -1.67
CA TYR A 34 -3.23 2.69 -1.33
C TYR A 34 -3.84 4.01 -1.76
N VAL A 35 -5.00 3.99 -2.39
CA VAL A 35 -5.67 5.18 -2.93
C VAL A 35 -7.20 5.07 -2.77
N PRO A 36 -7.93 6.15 -2.46
CA PRO A 36 -9.39 6.13 -2.53
C PRO A 36 -9.89 5.88 -3.95
N LEU A 37 -11.07 5.27 -4.10
CA LEU A 37 -11.70 5.05 -5.40
C LEU A 37 -11.84 6.36 -6.21
N ALA A 38 -12.21 7.45 -5.54
CA ALA A 38 -12.44 8.76 -6.16
C ALA A 38 -11.23 9.31 -6.93
N THR A 39 -10.01 9.04 -6.44
CA THR A 39 -8.76 9.58 -7.00
C THR A 39 -7.90 8.51 -7.70
N SER A 40 -8.33 7.24 -7.67
CA SER A 40 -7.62 6.10 -8.28
C SER A 40 -7.26 6.33 -9.76
N ARG A 41 -8.21 6.81 -10.57
CA ARG A 41 -7.99 7.10 -12.00
C ARG A 41 -6.90 8.16 -12.22
N LEU A 42 -6.84 9.19 -11.36
CA LEU A 42 -5.82 10.22 -11.44
C LEU A 42 -4.43 9.63 -11.17
N LEU A 43 -4.31 8.79 -10.14
CA LEU A 43 -3.08 8.09 -9.80
C LEU A 43 -2.62 7.18 -10.95
N LEU A 44 -3.51 6.34 -11.47
CA LEU A 44 -3.21 5.39 -12.56
C LEU A 44 -2.76 6.12 -13.83
N ASN A 45 -3.49 7.16 -14.24
CA ASN A 45 -3.11 7.98 -15.40
C ASN A 45 -1.72 8.58 -15.22
N ARG A 46 -1.38 9.03 -14.00
CA ARG A 46 -0.05 9.57 -13.73
C ARG A 46 1.03 8.49 -13.79
N LEU A 47 0.80 7.31 -13.22
CA LEU A 47 1.75 6.20 -13.32
C LEU A 47 1.98 5.76 -14.77
N GLN A 48 0.92 5.69 -15.58
CA GLN A 48 1.05 5.40 -17.01
C GLN A 48 1.83 6.47 -17.75
N TYR A 49 1.63 7.75 -17.42
CA TYR A 49 2.42 8.86 -17.98
C TYR A 49 3.92 8.75 -17.62
N GLU A 50 4.25 8.25 -16.43
CA GLU A 50 5.63 7.95 -16.00
C GLU A 50 6.22 6.68 -16.65
N GLY A 51 5.45 6.00 -17.52
CA GLY A 51 5.87 4.83 -18.29
C GLY A 51 5.62 3.48 -17.62
N TYR A 52 4.74 3.41 -16.61
CA TYR A 52 4.29 2.13 -16.04
C TYR A 52 3.18 1.52 -16.90
N THR A 53 3.25 0.20 -17.12
CA THR A 53 2.21 -0.57 -17.82
C THR A 53 1.36 -1.36 -16.84
N ILE A 54 0.04 -1.35 -17.04
CA ILE A 54 -0.89 -2.16 -16.24
C ILE A 54 -0.81 -3.60 -16.73
N HIS A 55 -0.52 -4.54 -15.81
CA HIS A 55 -0.43 -5.97 -16.09
C HIS A 55 -1.70 -6.73 -15.71
N SER A 56 -2.31 -6.34 -14.59
CA SER A 56 -3.54 -6.96 -14.13
C SER A 56 -4.39 -5.97 -13.34
N GLN A 57 -5.69 -6.21 -13.37
CA GLN A 57 -6.68 -5.49 -12.58
C GLN A 57 -7.65 -6.51 -12.01
N ILE A 58 -7.63 -6.65 -10.69
CA ILE A 58 -8.49 -7.57 -9.95
C ILE A 58 -9.54 -6.72 -9.25
N GLN A 59 -10.81 -6.89 -9.61
CA GLN A 59 -11.92 -6.28 -8.90
C GLN A 59 -12.40 -7.24 -7.79
N THR A 60 -12.52 -6.75 -6.56
CA THR A 60 -12.91 -7.59 -5.41
C THR A 60 -14.38 -7.99 -5.43
N ASP A 61 -15.22 -7.31 -6.23
CA ASP A 61 -16.63 -7.67 -6.42
C ASP A 61 -16.80 -9.04 -7.13
N VAL A 62 -15.75 -9.56 -7.76
CA VAL A 62 -15.74 -10.88 -8.42
C VAL A 62 -15.33 -12.01 -7.46
N VAL A 63 -14.74 -11.69 -6.30
CA VAL A 63 -14.09 -12.67 -5.41
C VAL A 63 -14.63 -12.57 -3.98
N ASN A 64 -15.95 -12.66 -3.77
CA ASN A 64 -16.66 -12.94 -2.50
C ASN A 64 -16.18 -12.29 -1.16
N TYR A 65 -15.33 -11.26 -1.17
CA TYR A 65 -14.92 -10.53 0.02
C TYR A 65 -15.87 -9.36 0.26
N THR A 66 -17.12 -9.67 0.60
CA THR A 66 -18.21 -8.70 0.82
C THR A 66 -17.85 -7.66 1.89
N TYR A 67 -16.97 -8.01 2.84
CA TYR A 67 -16.55 -7.15 3.96
C TYR A 67 -15.18 -6.46 3.78
N SER A 68 -14.56 -6.57 2.59
CA SER A 68 -13.28 -5.90 2.35
C SER A 68 -13.47 -4.41 2.07
N HIS A 69 -12.63 -3.58 2.68
CA HIS A 69 -12.49 -2.17 2.35
C HIS A 69 -11.68 -1.96 1.05
N VAL A 70 -11.18 -3.02 0.42
CA VAL A 70 -10.56 -3.02 -0.90
C VAL A 70 -11.64 -3.13 -1.98
N HIS A 71 -11.66 -2.17 -2.90
CA HIS A 71 -12.47 -2.20 -4.12
C HIS A 71 -11.78 -2.95 -5.28
N GLY A 72 -10.46 -2.88 -5.34
CA GLY A 72 -9.70 -3.62 -6.34
C GLY A 72 -8.20 -3.42 -6.19
N VAL A 73 -7.43 -4.20 -6.93
CA VAL A 73 -5.98 -4.10 -6.99
C VAL A 73 -5.56 -4.00 -8.44
N VAL A 74 -4.73 -3.01 -8.77
CA VAL A 74 -4.13 -2.83 -10.09
C VAL A 74 -2.62 -3.05 -9.97
N VAL A 75 -2.09 -4.00 -10.71
CA VAL A 75 -0.65 -4.29 -10.74
C VAL A 75 -0.04 -3.58 -11.94
N LEU A 76 0.96 -2.74 -11.69
CA LEU A 76 1.72 -2.03 -12.70
C LEU A 76 3.20 -2.42 -12.65
N SER A 77 3.89 -2.34 -13.78
CA SER A 77 5.34 -2.52 -13.81
C SER A 77 6.04 -1.59 -14.79
N LYS A 78 7.34 -1.38 -14.56
CA LYS A 78 8.27 -0.67 -15.44
C LYS A 78 9.65 -1.34 -15.31
N GLY A 79 10.00 -2.20 -16.27
CA GLY A 79 11.21 -3.02 -16.17
C GLY A 79 11.14 -3.96 -14.97
N GLN A 80 12.09 -3.85 -14.03
CA GLN A 80 12.10 -4.64 -12.79
C GLN A 80 11.29 -4.00 -11.65
N SER A 81 10.77 -2.79 -11.83
CA SER A 81 9.97 -2.11 -10.79
C SER A 81 8.52 -2.55 -10.87
N LYS A 82 7.95 -3.00 -9.74
CA LYS A 82 6.55 -3.42 -9.60
C LYS A 82 5.82 -2.51 -8.60
N ILE A 83 4.61 -2.08 -8.95
CA ILE A 83 3.72 -1.30 -8.08
C ILE A 83 2.36 -2.01 -8.00
N ASP A 84 1.91 -2.27 -6.78
CA ASP A 84 0.56 -2.75 -6.50
C ASP A 84 -0.27 -1.58 -5.98
N VAL A 85 -1.26 -1.15 -6.78
CA VAL A 85 -2.19 -0.09 -6.41
C VAL A 85 -3.45 -0.71 -5.82
N VAL A 86 -3.60 -0.61 -4.50
CA VAL A 86 -4.78 -1.05 -3.77
C VAL A 86 -5.79 0.09 -3.70
N ILE A 87 -6.93 -0.10 -4.34
CA ILE A 87 -8.01 0.88 -4.39
C ILE A 87 -8.93 0.64 -3.20
N SER A 88 -9.10 1.63 -2.33
CA SER A 88 -10.06 1.57 -1.24
C SER A 88 -11.48 1.84 -1.74
N ARG A 89 -12.42 1.04 -1.23
CA ARG A 89 -13.87 1.24 -1.35
C ARG A 89 -14.37 2.43 -0.51
N THR A 90 -13.61 2.85 0.50
CA THR A 90 -13.98 3.95 1.39
C THR A 90 -13.46 5.30 0.88
N SER A 91 -13.84 6.40 1.56
CA SER A 91 -13.33 7.74 1.26
C SER A 91 -11.84 7.93 1.62
N THR A 92 -11.19 6.95 2.25
CA THR A 92 -9.79 7.02 2.69
C THR A 92 -8.97 5.84 2.18
N ALA A 93 -7.70 6.09 1.83
CA ALA A 93 -6.73 5.05 1.51
C ALA A 93 -6.40 4.13 2.71
N LEU A 94 -6.66 4.58 3.94
CA LEU A 94 -6.17 3.92 5.15
C LEU A 94 -7.00 2.70 5.56
N SER A 95 -8.29 2.70 5.23
CA SER A 95 -9.24 1.70 5.74
C SER A 95 -8.84 0.25 5.44
N PRO A 96 -8.34 -0.09 4.24
CA PRO A 96 -7.83 -1.44 3.95
C PRO A 96 -6.58 -1.83 4.73
N ILE A 97 -5.73 -0.86 5.09
CA ILE A 97 -4.46 -1.11 5.78
C ILE A 97 -4.71 -1.71 7.16
N PHE A 98 -5.74 -1.25 7.85
CA PHE A 98 -6.10 -1.75 9.18
C PHE A 98 -6.90 -3.06 9.15
N GLN A 99 -7.24 -3.59 7.97
CA GLN A 99 -7.86 -4.91 7.81
C GLN A 99 -6.85 -6.03 7.53
N PHE A 100 -5.56 -5.74 7.49
CA PHE A 100 -4.54 -6.77 7.32
C PHE A 100 -4.51 -7.79 8.46
N HIS A 101 -4.05 -9.00 8.13
CA HIS A 101 -3.87 -10.06 9.13
C HIS A 101 -2.67 -9.84 10.03
N SER A 102 -1.74 -8.92 9.72
CA SER A 102 -0.54 -8.70 10.55
C SER A 102 -0.27 -7.23 10.81
N THR A 103 0.04 -6.90 12.06
CA THR A 103 0.42 -5.54 12.48
C THR A 103 1.73 -5.06 11.83
N ALA A 104 2.54 -5.95 11.27
CA ALA A 104 3.80 -5.60 10.61
C ALA A 104 3.60 -4.67 9.40
N VAL A 105 2.49 -4.84 8.68
CA VAL A 105 2.19 -4.13 7.42
C VAL A 105 1.10 -3.07 7.59
N MET A 106 0.70 -2.76 8.82
CA MET A 106 -0.29 -1.70 9.11
C MET A 106 0.35 -0.30 9.21
N ASN A 107 1.62 -0.17 8.83
CA ASN A 107 2.34 1.09 8.83
C ASN A 107 2.22 1.74 7.45
N PHE A 108 2.19 3.06 7.37
CA PHE A 108 2.07 3.75 6.09
C PHE A 108 2.82 5.07 6.05
N VAL A 109 3.07 5.55 4.85
CA VAL A 109 3.76 6.81 4.56
C VAL A 109 2.86 7.64 3.67
N SER A 110 2.46 8.81 4.16
CA SER A 110 1.75 9.82 3.39
C SER A 110 2.73 10.73 2.64
N ALA A 111 2.22 11.78 2.01
CA ALA A 111 3.08 12.80 1.41
C ALA A 111 3.90 13.60 2.45
N ASP A 112 3.49 13.61 3.72
CA ASP A 112 4.04 14.50 4.75
C ASP A 112 4.54 13.77 6.00
N THR A 113 4.06 12.54 6.21
CA THR A 113 4.21 11.85 7.49
C THR A 113 4.49 10.38 7.29
N ILE A 114 5.28 9.83 8.20
CA ILE A 114 5.44 8.39 8.39
C ILE A 114 4.59 8.02 9.60
N PHE A 115 3.72 7.04 9.44
CA PHE A 115 2.84 6.56 10.50
C PHE A 115 3.19 5.12 10.88
N CYS A 116 3.53 4.92 12.15
CA CYS A 116 3.70 3.61 12.74
C CYS A 116 2.53 3.30 13.66
N SER A 117 1.70 2.35 13.26
CA SER A 117 0.48 2.00 14.00
C SER A 117 0.77 1.25 15.30
N TYR A 118 1.88 0.49 15.34
CA TYR A 118 2.24 -0.36 16.48
C TYR A 118 3.72 -0.20 16.86
N PRO A 119 4.17 0.99 17.30
CA PRO A 119 5.60 1.28 17.49
C PRO A 119 6.28 0.34 18.49
N LYS A 120 5.59 -0.07 19.56
CA LYS A 120 6.14 -1.02 20.55
C LYS A 120 6.46 -2.38 19.93
N LEU A 121 5.66 -2.86 18.98
CA LEU A 121 5.88 -4.12 18.28
C LEU A 121 6.90 -3.92 17.17
N THR A 122 6.64 -2.97 16.27
CA THR A 122 7.46 -2.73 15.07
C THR A 122 8.92 -2.44 15.41
N LEU A 123 9.20 -1.53 16.36
CA LEU A 123 10.58 -1.17 16.70
C LEU A 123 11.32 -2.28 17.45
N ARG A 124 10.60 -3.23 18.05
CA ARG A 124 11.15 -4.46 18.64
C ARG A 124 11.23 -5.61 17.63
N ARG A 125 10.86 -5.37 16.36
CA ARG A 125 10.81 -6.38 15.29
C ARG A 125 9.85 -7.53 15.61
N LEU A 126 8.75 -7.20 16.29
CA LEU A 126 7.66 -8.11 16.63
C LEU A 126 6.41 -7.74 15.81
N SER A 127 5.52 -8.70 15.62
CA SER A 127 4.21 -8.48 15.00
C SER A 127 3.16 -9.38 15.65
N MET A 128 1.91 -8.95 15.59
CA MET A 128 0.76 -9.76 15.98
C MET A 128 -0.03 -10.13 14.72
N VAL A 129 -0.56 -11.35 14.70
CA VAL A 129 -1.44 -11.83 13.64
C VAL A 129 -2.88 -11.81 14.18
N ASN A 130 -3.82 -11.25 13.40
CA ASN A 130 -5.25 -11.18 13.70
C ASN A 130 -5.97 -12.50 13.40
#